data_AF-A0A0A1PA54-F1
#
_entry.id   AF-A0A0A1PA54-F1
#
_cell.length_a   1.000
_cell.length_b   1.000
_cell.length_c   1.000
_cell.angle_alpha   90.00
_cell.angle_beta   90.00
_cell.angle_gamma   90.00
#
_symmetry.space_group_name_H-M   'P 1'
#
loop_
_entity.id
_entity.type
_entity.pdbx_description
1 polymer ?
#
loop_
_entity_poly.entity_id
_entity_poly.type
_entity_poly.pdbx_seq_one_letter_code
_entity_poly.pdbx_strand_id
1 'polypeptide(L)'
;MNIVIRGLPRPLYLYLVLLLYIHRIVADTLYSVIINSPSTDAAVVIDGQVYVLSPSGKSSIIFQAKAPSEKPYYYAKLKKGTKEIVERERFVRFPTARAWTFNEFYNRNWNAKKVLNFETVEGIAKSHNRRDDRDLHISGQIPTIHIQADPASLISMHKQYLDDVTVIANVTHISATKVKHFMNVEFGISGRTSRYFNKFPYKIKIPKEDYSLSGFRHFKLRSVANDPSYMREYITANMLHAVNQPTTRASYVRLFMNEQPIGLYLLVEKYDSTWLANEFDSKRNGQYKNGITYEGHGGRTEHNRADFSFKGDDPRVFEESSFEIAEGPKDGKKDFGELVEFTRFIRDQHYLQRSTNSVAKARARYEWEKRLDVEGFLTNMAMEFLLGFADGYTENTNNFYLYKDPERGKFVYIPWDYDYTLGNGPFDMDAMLVGDYMKFGRMSSLPLTSAILQVPEYRQLLEHHIDLIARNLLNTTTLFPIIDSIAEFIYDDVLWDQKLPRIGKGPSYIAGGLHAFLEGKIDQDASLPFCTSFSVAADFLIRVNHHVDFRLAIEGHTGYKSLLGVKEWFKRKLTNYYNRVDYMPGVLRQLIHI
;
A
#
# COMPACT_ATOMS: atom_id res chain seq x y z
N MET A 1 5.05 -15.86 52.23
CA MET A 1 4.83 -16.96 53.18
C MET A 1 6.12 -17.15 53.96
N ASN A 2 6.15 -16.71 55.22
CA ASN A 2 7.36 -16.72 56.06
C ASN A 2 7.66 -18.15 56.53
N ILE A 3 8.61 -18.82 55.90
CA ILE A 3 9.16 -20.09 56.40
C ILE A 3 10.34 -19.74 57.33
N VAL A 4 10.13 -19.92 58.63
CA VAL A 4 11.18 -19.82 59.65
C VAL A 4 11.90 -21.17 59.70
N ILE A 5 13.10 -21.24 59.13
CA ILE A 5 13.99 -22.40 59.27
C ILE A 5 14.89 -22.16 60.49
N ARG A 6 14.53 -22.72 61.64
CA ARG A 6 15.40 -22.82 62.83
C ARG A 6 16.11 -24.17 62.80
N GLY A 7 17.45 -24.17 62.81
CA GLY A 7 18.24 -25.38 63.08
C GLY A 7 19.49 -25.65 62.24
N LEU A 8 19.90 -24.76 61.33
CA LEU A 8 21.11 -24.96 60.53
C LEU A 8 22.38 -24.41 61.23
N PRO A 9 23.51 -25.13 61.23
CA PRO A 9 24.78 -24.63 61.77
C PRO A 9 25.19 -23.31 61.11
N ARG A 10 25.74 -22.36 61.89
CA ARG A 10 26.19 -21.03 61.41
C ARG A 10 26.96 -21.01 60.07
N PRO A 11 27.85 -21.97 59.74
CA PRO A 11 28.51 -21.96 58.42
C PRO A 11 27.56 -22.22 57.25
N LEU A 12 26.46 -22.99 57.43
CA LEU A 12 25.49 -23.25 56.36
C LEU A 12 24.54 -22.07 56.13
N TYR A 13 24.22 -21.28 57.16
CA TYR A 13 23.40 -20.07 57.00
C TYR A 13 24.18 -18.97 56.26
N LEU A 14 25.48 -18.84 56.55
CA LEU A 14 26.38 -17.98 55.78
C LEU A 14 26.56 -18.50 54.36
N TYR A 15 26.58 -19.81 54.11
CA TYR A 15 26.65 -20.40 52.77
C TYR A 15 25.33 -20.25 51.98
N LEU A 16 24.16 -20.28 52.64
CA LEU A 16 22.84 -20.05 52.02
C LEU A 16 22.56 -18.57 51.79
N VAL A 17 22.99 -17.68 52.68
CA VAL A 17 22.96 -16.24 52.46
C VAL A 17 24.01 -15.84 51.43
N LEU A 18 25.21 -16.45 51.42
CA LEU A 18 26.15 -16.30 50.30
C LEU A 18 25.58 -16.90 49.01
N LEU A 19 24.89 -18.03 48.99
CA LEU A 19 24.27 -18.56 47.75
C LEU A 19 23.04 -17.75 47.29
N LEU A 20 22.42 -16.98 48.18
CA LEU A 20 21.38 -15.99 47.85
C LEU A 20 21.96 -14.60 47.47
N TYR A 21 23.21 -14.29 47.87
CA TYR A 21 23.95 -13.06 47.52
C TYR A 21 24.98 -13.25 46.40
N ILE A 22 25.40 -14.49 46.13
CA ILE A 22 26.27 -14.89 45.04
C ILE A 22 25.33 -15.18 43.88
N HIS A 23 25.29 -14.20 42.98
CA HIS A 23 24.89 -14.38 41.59
C HIS A 23 23.37 -14.51 41.37
N ARG A 24 22.63 -13.41 41.57
CA ARG A 24 21.94 -12.90 40.38
C ARG A 24 23.05 -12.54 39.39
N ILE A 25 23.47 -13.49 38.57
CA ILE A 25 24.06 -13.13 37.29
C ILE A 25 22.97 -12.31 36.65
N VAL A 26 23.13 -10.98 36.67
CA VAL A 26 22.35 -10.11 35.81
C VAL A 26 22.73 -10.58 34.42
N ALA A 27 21.88 -11.43 33.85
CA ALA A 27 22.15 -11.97 32.53
C ALA A 27 22.17 -10.77 31.59
N ASP A 28 23.33 -10.50 30.99
CA ASP A 28 23.47 -9.39 30.06
C ASP A 28 22.37 -9.50 28.99
N THR A 29 21.66 -8.41 28.80
CA THR A 29 20.69 -8.28 27.72
C THR A 29 21.42 -7.86 26.46
N LEU A 30 21.09 -8.52 25.35
CA LEU A 30 21.49 -8.09 24.03
C LEU A 30 20.64 -6.89 23.62
N TYR A 31 21.21 -5.70 23.69
CA TYR A 31 20.61 -4.49 23.15
C TYR A 31 20.77 -4.47 21.63
N SER A 32 19.71 -4.10 20.92
CA SER A 32 19.67 -4.07 19.45
C SER A 32 18.99 -2.80 18.96
N VAL A 33 19.70 -1.99 18.18
CA VAL A 33 19.16 -0.73 17.64
C VAL A 33 19.53 -0.53 16.18
N ILE A 34 18.56 -0.14 15.36
CA ILE A 34 18.75 0.39 14.02
C ILE A 34 19.10 1.87 14.14
N ILE A 35 20.31 2.25 13.73
CA ILE A 35 20.81 3.62 13.87
C ILE A 35 21.64 4.02 12.66
N ASN A 36 21.32 5.20 12.09
CA ASN A 36 22.14 5.82 11.05
C ASN A 36 23.36 6.50 11.70
N SER A 37 24.55 5.90 11.54
CA SER A 37 25.77 6.30 12.24
C SER A 37 27.05 6.18 11.39
N PRO A 38 27.13 6.72 10.16
CA PRO A 38 28.32 6.54 9.29
C PRO A 38 29.57 7.24 9.82
N SER A 39 29.40 8.35 10.55
CA SER A 39 30.47 9.19 11.10
C SER A 39 30.58 9.16 12.62
N THR A 40 29.73 8.37 13.29
CA THR A 40 29.67 8.24 14.75
C THR A 40 29.71 6.77 15.15
N ASP A 41 30.08 6.46 16.39
CA ASP A 41 29.82 5.13 16.95
C ASP A 41 28.46 5.15 17.65
N ALA A 42 27.87 3.98 17.90
CA ALA A 42 26.61 3.86 18.62
C ALA A 42 26.85 3.31 20.03
N ALA A 43 26.01 3.70 20.99
CA ALA A 43 26.05 3.14 22.34
C ALA A 43 24.67 2.98 22.95
N VAL A 44 24.57 2.05 23.89
CA VAL A 44 23.52 2.05 24.90
C VAL A 44 24.11 2.62 26.19
N VAL A 45 23.39 3.55 26.81
CA VAL A 45 23.78 4.18 28.08
C VAL A 45 22.83 3.71 29.17
N ILE A 46 23.39 3.17 30.24
CA ILE A 46 22.66 2.54 31.35
C ILE A 46 23.26 3.07 32.65
N ASP A 47 22.44 3.75 33.46
CA ASP A 47 22.90 4.36 34.72
C ASP A 47 24.15 5.26 34.55
N GLY A 48 24.20 6.02 33.46
CA GLY A 48 25.34 6.88 33.10
C GLY A 48 26.56 6.16 32.51
N GLN A 49 26.57 4.81 32.51
CA GLN A 49 27.65 4.03 31.92
C GLN A 49 27.44 3.79 30.42
N VAL A 50 28.49 4.02 29.62
CA VAL A 50 28.47 3.89 28.16
C VAL A 50 28.96 2.51 27.73
N TYR A 51 28.09 1.76 27.05
CA TYR A 51 28.40 0.49 26.40
C TYR A 51 28.36 0.69 24.88
N VAL A 52 29.54 0.62 24.24
CA VAL A 52 29.67 0.81 22.79
C VAL A 52 29.05 -0.39 22.06
N LEU A 53 28.23 -0.10 21.07
CA LEU A 53 27.57 -1.06 20.21
C LEU A 53 28.38 -1.24 18.92
N SER A 54 28.35 -2.45 18.38
CA SER A 54 28.98 -2.78 17.09
C SER A 54 27.93 -3.22 16.07
N PRO A 55 28.15 -3.00 14.75
CA PRO A 55 27.28 -3.55 13.72
C PRO A 55 27.09 -5.06 13.90
N SER A 56 25.86 -5.51 13.73
CA SER A 56 25.51 -6.92 13.75
C SER A 56 26.10 -7.59 12.51
N GLY A 57 26.52 -8.84 12.62
CA GLY A 57 26.92 -9.63 11.44
C GLY A 57 25.77 -9.87 10.44
N LYS A 58 24.54 -9.47 10.78
CA LYS A 58 23.33 -9.63 9.96
C LYS A 58 23.06 -8.40 9.09
N SER A 59 23.41 -7.21 9.55
CA SER A 59 23.15 -5.95 8.84
C SER A 59 24.02 -4.86 9.44
N SER A 60 24.63 -4.04 8.57
CA SER A 60 25.51 -2.93 8.95
C SER A 60 24.79 -1.79 9.67
N ILE A 61 23.45 -1.73 9.60
CA ILE A 61 22.65 -0.69 10.26
C ILE A 61 22.06 -1.12 11.61
N ILE A 62 22.15 -2.41 11.95
CA ILE A 62 21.74 -2.92 13.27
C ILE A 62 22.98 -2.94 14.16
N PHE A 63 22.95 -2.22 15.28
CA PHE A 63 24.04 -2.15 16.24
C PHE A 63 23.67 -2.88 17.53
N GLN A 64 24.60 -3.68 18.05
CA GLN A 64 24.35 -4.57 19.18
C GLN A 64 25.49 -4.59 20.19
N ALA A 65 25.15 -4.78 21.47
CA ALA A 65 26.07 -5.16 22.53
C ALA A 65 25.31 -5.84 23.67
N LYS A 66 26.05 -6.60 24.47
CA LYS A 66 25.58 -7.14 25.74
C LYS A 66 25.87 -6.14 26.86
N ALA A 67 24.87 -5.85 27.67
CA ALA A 67 25.00 -4.98 28.84
C ALA A 67 23.95 -5.34 29.93
N PRO A 68 24.10 -4.84 31.18
CA PRO A 68 23.14 -5.06 32.25
C PRO A 68 21.72 -4.56 31.92
N SER A 69 20.67 -5.15 32.49
CA SER A 69 19.28 -4.94 32.03
C SER A 69 18.29 -4.36 33.04
N GLU A 70 18.67 -4.26 34.31
CA GLU A 70 17.76 -3.91 35.40
C GLU A 70 17.45 -2.40 35.52
N LYS A 71 18.03 -1.56 34.65
CA LYS A 71 17.97 -0.09 34.74
C LYS A 71 17.41 0.54 33.46
N PRO A 72 16.75 1.71 33.55
CA PRO A 72 16.38 2.47 32.37
C PRO A 72 17.60 2.79 31.51
N TYR A 73 17.40 2.85 30.20
CA TYR A 73 18.48 3.05 29.24
C TYR A 73 18.08 4.02 28.14
N TYR A 74 19.05 4.53 27.40
CA TYR A 74 18.82 5.26 26.15
C TYR A 74 19.94 4.97 25.16
N TYR A 75 19.63 5.09 23.87
CA TYR A 75 20.67 5.02 22.83
C TYR A 75 21.31 6.39 22.61
N ALA A 76 22.60 6.36 22.27
CA ALA A 76 23.40 7.54 21.99
C ALA A 76 24.29 7.32 20.77
N LYS A 77 24.62 8.43 20.11
CA LYS A 77 25.73 8.50 19.17
C LYS A 77 26.96 9.06 19.88
N LEU A 78 28.09 8.45 19.61
CA LEU A 78 29.38 8.80 20.17
C LEU A 78 30.26 9.42 19.09
N LYS A 79 31.13 10.34 19.49
CA LYS A 79 32.24 10.76 18.64
C LYS A 79 33.12 9.55 18.33
N LYS A 80 33.39 9.32 17.05
CA LYS A 80 34.06 8.12 16.53
C LYS A 80 35.37 7.81 17.26
N GLY A 81 35.53 6.56 17.68
CA GLY A 81 36.69 6.07 18.42
C GLY A 81 36.75 6.50 19.89
N THR A 82 35.70 7.14 20.41
CA THR A 82 35.65 7.64 21.79
C THR A 82 34.35 7.24 22.49
N LYS A 83 34.24 7.53 23.80
CA LYS A 83 32.99 7.41 24.58
C LYS A 83 32.28 8.75 24.80
N GLU A 84 32.69 9.80 24.10
CA GLU A 84 32.07 11.12 24.18
C GLU A 84 30.72 11.11 23.47
N ILE A 85 29.63 11.37 24.20
CA ILE A 85 28.27 11.43 23.63
C ILE A 85 28.09 12.75 22.87
N VAL A 86 27.75 12.67 21.58
CA VAL A 86 27.48 13.84 20.72
C VAL A 86 25.98 14.00 20.43
N GLU A 87 25.21 12.93 20.55
CA GLU A 87 23.75 12.93 20.40
C GLU A 87 23.16 11.82 21.28
N ARG A 88 21.97 12.04 21.83
CA ARG A 88 21.23 11.00 22.54
C ARG A 88 19.73 11.10 22.29
N GLU A 89 19.03 9.99 22.50
CA GLU A 89 17.57 9.99 22.54
C GLU A 89 17.06 10.96 23.60
N ARG A 90 15.93 11.63 23.30
CA ARG A 90 15.30 12.63 24.20
C ARG A 90 14.36 11.99 25.23
N PHE A 91 14.33 10.67 25.30
CA PHE A 91 13.53 9.88 26.23
C PHE A 91 14.39 8.73 26.77
N VAL A 92 13.94 8.13 27.88
CA VAL A 92 14.50 6.88 28.40
C VAL A 92 13.57 5.72 28.10
N ARG A 93 14.15 4.56 27.88
CA ARG A 93 13.47 3.29 27.66
C ARG A 93 13.36 2.52 28.96
N PHE A 94 12.30 1.73 29.08
CA PHE A 94 12.06 0.91 30.26
C PHE A 94 12.99 -0.32 30.28
N PRO A 95 13.47 -0.74 31.46
CA PRO A 95 14.21 -1.99 31.62
C PRO A 95 13.47 -3.19 31.01
N THR A 96 14.21 -4.20 30.55
CA THR A 96 13.65 -5.46 30.06
C THR A 96 14.15 -6.64 30.88
N ALA A 97 13.25 -7.56 31.21
CA ALA A 97 13.61 -8.84 31.82
C ALA A 97 14.02 -9.90 30.78
N ARG A 98 13.90 -9.59 29.48
CA ARG A 98 14.28 -10.51 28.39
C ARG A 98 15.79 -10.49 28.18
N ALA A 99 16.34 -11.59 27.70
CA ALA A 99 17.75 -11.67 27.29
C ALA A 99 18.11 -10.77 26.08
N TRP A 100 17.14 -10.10 25.47
CA TRP A 100 17.31 -9.20 24.32
C TRP A 100 16.24 -8.10 24.31
N THR A 101 16.59 -6.92 23.78
CA THR A 101 15.61 -5.88 23.38
C THR A 101 15.10 -6.16 21.97
N PHE A 102 13.96 -5.60 21.59
CA PHE A 102 13.55 -5.59 20.17
C PHE A 102 14.65 -4.99 19.26
N ASN A 103 14.54 -5.19 17.95
CA ASN A 103 15.29 -4.39 16.98
C ASN A 103 14.72 -2.96 17.00
N GLU A 104 15.16 -2.16 17.97
CA GLU A 104 14.60 -0.84 18.24
C GLU A 104 15.05 0.14 17.17
N PHE A 105 14.25 1.15 16.85
CA PHE A 105 14.70 2.21 15.95
C PHE A 105 15.15 3.41 16.78
N TYR A 106 16.35 3.93 16.50
CA TYR A 106 16.89 5.07 17.21
C TYR A 106 15.93 6.26 17.15
N ASN A 107 15.64 6.84 18.31
CA ASN A 107 14.72 7.96 18.48
C ASN A 107 13.26 7.61 18.11
N ARG A 108 12.85 6.36 18.35
CA ARG A 108 11.45 5.90 18.41
C ARG A 108 11.20 5.24 19.76
N ASN A 109 10.32 5.81 20.57
CA ASN A 109 9.99 5.31 21.90
C ASN A 109 9.00 4.14 21.90
N TRP A 110 8.71 3.57 20.73
CA TRP A 110 7.80 2.44 20.55
C TRP A 110 8.37 1.47 19.51
N ASN A 111 8.03 0.19 19.66
CA ASN A 111 8.39 -0.88 18.71
C ASN A 111 7.14 -1.43 18.00
N ALA A 112 5.97 -1.33 18.62
CA ALA A 112 4.67 -1.58 18.04
C ALA A 112 3.61 -0.66 18.67
N LYS A 113 2.58 -0.29 17.91
CA LYS A 113 1.42 0.51 18.35
C LYS A 113 0.12 -0.22 18.01
N LYS A 114 -0.94 -0.01 18.79
CA LYS A 114 -2.29 -0.37 18.37
C LYS A 114 -2.75 0.67 17.34
N VAL A 115 -3.06 0.21 16.13
CA VAL A 115 -3.62 1.05 15.06
C VAL A 115 -5.05 0.56 14.83
N LEU A 116 -6.02 1.47 14.83
CA LEU A 116 -7.39 1.09 14.53
C LEU A 116 -7.49 0.73 13.04
N ASN A 117 -8.37 -0.20 12.70
CA ASN A 117 -8.54 -0.65 11.32
C ASN A 117 -10.03 -0.76 10.98
N PHE A 118 -10.32 -0.82 9.69
CA PHE A 118 -11.66 -1.05 9.18
C PHE A 118 -12.13 -2.46 9.51
N GLU A 119 -13.38 -2.57 9.95
CA GLU A 119 -14.05 -3.86 10.10
C GLU A 119 -14.59 -4.32 8.75
N THR A 120 -14.69 -5.64 8.57
CA THR A 120 -15.30 -6.20 7.35
C THR A 120 -16.77 -5.77 7.27
N VAL A 121 -17.17 -5.25 6.12
CA VAL A 121 -18.54 -4.83 5.85
C VAL A 121 -19.41 -6.06 5.62
N GLU A 122 -20.34 -6.33 6.54
CA GLU A 122 -21.33 -7.38 6.37
C GLU A 122 -22.23 -7.08 5.16
N GLY A 123 -22.62 -8.13 4.43
CA GLY A 123 -23.47 -8.02 3.23
C GLY A 123 -22.71 -7.93 1.91
N ILE A 124 -21.37 -7.84 1.91
CA ILE A 124 -20.53 -7.92 0.70
C ILE A 124 -19.77 -9.24 0.69
N ALA A 125 -19.99 -10.08 -0.32
CA ALA A 125 -19.43 -11.42 -0.38
C ALA A 125 -17.91 -11.43 -0.56
N LYS A 126 -17.27 -12.44 0.04
CA LYS A 126 -15.85 -12.72 -0.15
C LYS A 126 -15.66 -13.81 -1.20
N SER A 127 -14.90 -13.48 -2.24
CA SER A 127 -14.66 -14.37 -3.37
C SER A 127 -13.23 -14.90 -3.48
N HIS A 128 -12.35 -14.59 -2.52
CA HIS A 128 -10.93 -14.99 -2.53
C HIS A 128 -10.50 -15.62 -1.19
N ASN A 129 -9.34 -16.28 -1.15
CA ASN A 129 -8.81 -16.97 0.03
C ASN A 129 -7.35 -16.57 0.34
N ARG A 130 -7.16 -15.29 0.67
CA ARG A 130 -5.85 -14.74 0.99
C ARG A 130 -5.10 -15.53 2.07
N ARG A 131 -3.83 -15.81 1.83
CA ARG A 131 -2.89 -16.43 2.78
C ARG A 131 -2.55 -15.49 3.92
N ASP A 132 -2.26 -16.06 5.09
CA ASP A 132 -1.68 -15.32 6.20
C ASP A 132 -0.35 -14.67 5.78
N ASP A 133 -0.31 -13.34 5.90
CA ASP A 133 0.78 -12.48 5.46
C ASP A 133 1.32 -11.62 6.60
N ARG A 134 1.02 -11.97 7.86
CA ARG A 134 1.41 -11.23 9.08
C ARG A 134 2.90 -10.99 9.24
N ASP A 135 3.75 -11.75 8.56
CA ASP A 135 5.20 -11.57 8.56
C ASP A 135 5.70 -10.56 7.50
N LEU A 136 4.83 -10.17 6.56
CA LEU A 136 5.05 -9.16 5.52
C LEU A 136 4.35 -7.84 5.92
N HIS A 137 3.03 -7.90 6.11
CA HIS A 137 2.20 -6.76 6.51
C HIS A 137 1.95 -6.79 8.01
N ILE A 138 2.99 -6.49 8.79
CA ILE A 138 2.95 -6.56 10.26
C ILE A 138 2.11 -5.39 10.81
N SER A 139 0.93 -5.71 11.35
CA SER A 139 0.06 -4.71 11.98
C SER A 139 0.75 -4.01 13.15
N GLY A 140 0.64 -2.68 13.20
CA GLY A 140 1.17 -1.87 14.29
C GLY A 140 2.69 -1.73 14.33
N GLN A 141 3.43 -2.23 13.35
CA GLN A 141 4.89 -2.04 13.25
C GLN A 141 5.26 -1.36 11.94
N ILE A 142 6.38 -0.65 11.95
CA ILE A 142 7.02 -0.13 10.73
C ILE A 142 8.38 -0.84 10.60
N PRO A 143 8.45 -1.97 9.87
CA PRO A 143 9.69 -2.68 9.63
C PRO A 143 10.70 -1.82 8.86
N THR A 144 11.97 -2.22 8.92
CA THR A 144 13.04 -1.61 8.11
C THR A 144 13.46 -2.57 7.00
N ILE A 145 13.54 -2.07 5.77
CA ILE A 145 14.16 -2.73 4.64
C ILE A 145 15.54 -2.11 4.43
N HIS A 146 16.56 -2.95 4.47
CA HIS A 146 17.94 -2.57 4.22
C HIS A 146 18.42 -3.20 2.91
N ILE A 147 18.73 -2.35 1.93
CA ILE A 147 19.28 -2.73 0.63
C ILE A 147 20.79 -2.56 0.67
N GLN A 148 21.55 -3.60 0.37
CA GLN A 148 23.02 -3.54 0.28
C GLN A 148 23.46 -3.90 -1.13
N ALA A 149 24.12 -2.98 -1.81
CA ALA A 149 24.60 -3.16 -3.17
C ALA A 149 25.87 -2.34 -3.43
N ASP A 150 26.54 -2.64 -4.54
CA ASP A 150 27.67 -1.85 -5.02
C ASP A 150 27.29 -0.36 -5.18
N PRO A 151 27.99 0.58 -4.52
CA PRO A 151 27.65 2.00 -4.59
C PRO A 151 27.66 2.58 -6.00
N ALA A 152 28.57 2.14 -6.88
CA ALA A 152 28.65 2.65 -8.25
C ALA A 152 27.41 2.23 -9.07
N SER A 153 26.95 1.00 -8.88
CA SER A 153 25.74 0.46 -9.50
C SER A 153 24.48 1.21 -9.06
N LEU A 154 24.34 1.51 -7.76
CA LEU A 154 23.23 2.32 -7.25
C LEU A 154 23.24 3.74 -7.85
N ILE A 155 24.42 4.38 -7.88
CA ILE A 155 24.58 5.71 -8.48
C ILE A 155 24.20 5.70 -9.97
N SER A 156 24.62 4.67 -10.72
CA SER A 156 24.27 4.53 -12.14
C SER A 156 22.76 4.40 -12.33
N MET A 157 22.12 3.51 -11.55
CA MET A 157 20.67 3.32 -11.58
C MET A 157 19.90 4.62 -11.30
N HIS A 158 20.29 5.41 -10.29
CA HIS A 158 19.63 6.68 -9.99
C HIS A 158 19.90 7.78 -11.04
N LYS A 159 21.04 7.75 -11.74
CA LYS A 159 21.31 8.65 -12.88
C LYS A 159 20.44 8.30 -14.09
N GLN A 160 20.22 7.01 -14.33
CA GLN A 160 19.41 6.46 -15.41
C GLN A 160 17.95 6.24 -14.97
N TYR A 161 17.40 7.19 -14.19
CA TYR A 161 16.10 6.99 -13.54
C TYR A 161 14.94 6.80 -14.52
N LEU A 162 15.06 7.22 -15.78
CA LEU A 162 14.04 6.99 -16.81
C LEU A 162 14.14 5.61 -17.46
N ASP A 163 15.26 4.91 -17.31
CA ASP A 163 15.50 3.59 -17.88
C ASP A 163 15.12 2.48 -16.88
N ASP A 164 14.81 1.28 -17.37
CA ASP A 164 14.53 0.11 -16.52
C ASP A 164 15.81 -0.60 -16.03
N VAL A 165 16.69 0.15 -15.38
CA VAL A 165 17.92 -0.37 -14.77
C VAL A 165 17.59 -1.12 -13.48
N THR A 166 18.17 -2.33 -13.35
CA THR A 166 18.09 -3.17 -12.14
C THR A 166 19.50 -3.47 -11.66
N VAL A 167 19.69 -3.40 -10.35
CA VAL A 167 20.93 -3.79 -9.66
C VAL A 167 20.70 -5.08 -8.87
N ILE A 168 21.73 -5.89 -8.72
CA ILE A 168 21.69 -7.05 -7.82
C ILE A 168 22.09 -6.58 -6.42
N ALA A 169 21.25 -6.87 -5.44
CA ALA A 169 21.40 -6.41 -4.06
C ALA A 169 21.13 -7.54 -3.06
N ASN A 170 21.70 -7.41 -1.87
CA ASN A 170 21.24 -8.15 -0.70
C ASN A 170 20.17 -7.33 0.00
N VAL A 171 19.04 -7.95 0.33
CA VAL A 171 17.93 -7.28 1.01
C VAL A 171 17.69 -7.92 2.36
N THR A 172 17.64 -7.09 3.40
CA THR A 172 17.30 -7.52 4.75
C THR A 172 15.99 -6.87 5.20
N HIS A 173 15.00 -7.68 5.58
CA HIS A 173 13.77 -7.24 6.21
C HIS A 173 13.87 -7.38 7.74
N ILE A 174 13.75 -6.28 8.46
CA ILE A 174 13.99 -6.16 9.90
C ILE A 174 12.68 -5.72 10.57
N SER A 175 11.99 -6.64 11.24
CA SER A 175 10.89 -6.31 12.15
C SER A 175 11.40 -6.13 13.58
N ALA A 176 10.53 -5.78 14.52
CA ALA A 176 10.90 -5.67 15.94
C ALA A 176 11.53 -6.97 16.50
N THR A 177 11.19 -8.14 15.94
CA THR A 177 11.61 -9.44 16.48
C THR A 177 12.31 -10.37 15.49
N LYS A 178 12.22 -10.10 14.18
CA LYS A 178 12.77 -10.97 13.13
C LYS A 178 13.69 -10.20 12.20
N VAL A 179 14.73 -10.87 11.72
CA VAL A 179 15.62 -10.40 10.66
C VAL A 179 15.65 -11.47 9.59
N LYS A 180 15.21 -11.15 8.38
CA LYS A 180 15.18 -12.07 7.22
C LYS A 180 16.10 -11.53 6.12
N HIS A 181 16.97 -12.38 5.60
CA HIS A 181 17.94 -12.02 4.57
C HIS A 181 17.58 -12.68 3.25
N PHE A 182 17.72 -11.91 2.17
CA PHE A 182 17.51 -12.35 0.81
C PHE A 182 18.72 -11.93 -0.01
N MET A 183 19.33 -12.89 -0.70
CA MET A 183 20.52 -12.67 -1.52
C MET A 183 20.11 -12.49 -2.98
N ASN A 184 21.00 -11.91 -3.79
CA ASN A 184 20.84 -11.83 -5.25
C ASN A 184 19.51 -11.21 -5.72
N VAL A 185 18.97 -10.27 -4.96
CA VAL A 185 17.67 -9.65 -5.20
C VAL A 185 17.80 -8.62 -6.31
N GLU A 186 16.89 -8.69 -7.28
CA GLU A 186 16.72 -7.65 -8.28
C GLU A 186 16.10 -6.41 -7.61
N PHE A 187 16.84 -5.32 -7.59
CA PHE A 187 16.42 -4.03 -7.04
C PHE A 187 16.46 -2.96 -8.12
N GLY A 188 15.40 -2.16 -8.27
CA GLY A 188 15.32 -1.17 -9.33
C GLY A 188 14.43 0.01 -8.97
N ILE A 189 14.51 1.09 -9.74
CA ILE A 189 13.48 2.14 -9.71
C ILE A 189 12.19 1.59 -10.34
N SER A 190 11.03 1.98 -9.80
CA SER A 190 9.71 1.58 -10.30
C SER A 190 8.94 2.78 -10.86
N GLY A 191 7.70 2.55 -11.27
CA GLY A 191 6.78 3.59 -11.75
C GLY A 191 7.10 4.10 -13.15
N ARG A 192 6.32 5.10 -13.58
CA ARG A 192 6.48 5.87 -14.83
C ARG A 192 6.63 7.36 -14.48
N THR A 193 5.50 8.04 -14.26
CA THR A 193 5.44 9.46 -13.83
C THR A 193 6.16 9.73 -12.53
N SER A 194 6.06 8.82 -11.56
CA SER A 194 6.64 8.98 -10.23
C SER A 194 8.17 8.97 -10.22
N ARG A 195 8.81 8.62 -11.34
CA ARG A 195 10.26 8.74 -11.52
C ARG A 195 10.72 10.19 -11.67
N TYR A 196 9.82 11.13 -11.97
CA TYR A 196 10.14 12.55 -12.00
C TYR A 196 10.12 13.21 -10.61
N PHE A 197 9.62 12.52 -9.57
CA PHE A 197 9.68 13.04 -8.21
C PHE A 197 11.09 12.94 -7.62
N ASN A 198 11.40 13.83 -6.67
CA ASN A 198 12.68 13.82 -5.96
C ASN A 198 12.88 12.57 -5.08
N LYS A 199 11.79 11.90 -4.71
CA LYS A 199 11.76 10.64 -3.96
C LYS A 199 11.24 9.52 -4.87
N PHE A 200 12.17 8.69 -5.36
CA PHE A 200 11.87 7.62 -6.30
C PHE A 200 11.11 6.48 -5.62
N PRO A 201 10.13 5.86 -6.30
CA PRO A 201 9.63 4.55 -5.92
C PRO A 201 10.59 3.44 -6.36
N TYR A 202 10.57 2.30 -5.67
CA TYR A 202 11.46 1.17 -5.96
C TYR A 202 10.69 -0.13 -6.17
N LYS A 203 11.31 -1.08 -6.87
CA LYS A 203 10.84 -2.47 -7.05
C LYS A 203 11.86 -3.42 -6.46
N ILE A 204 11.37 -4.47 -5.79
CA ILE A 204 12.17 -5.55 -5.19
C ILE A 204 11.65 -6.86 -5.77
N LYS A 205 12.53 -7.68 -6.34
CA LYS A 205 12.19 -9.01 -6.86
C LYS A 205 13.16 -10.05 -6.30
N ILE A 206 12.67 -10.79 -5.31
CA ILE A 206 13.40 -11.88 -4.66
C ILE A 206 13.50 -13.05 -5.64
N PRO A 207 14.67 -13.70 -5.84
CA PRO A 207 14.83 -14.87 -6.70
C PRO A 207 13.95 -16.06 -6.30
N LYS A 208 13.73 -17.02 -7.19
CA LYS A 208 12.90 -18.21 -6.90
C LYS A 208 13.55 -19.14 -5.88
N GLU A 209 14.88 -19.13 -5.85
CA GLU A 209 15.72 -20.06 -5.09
C GLU A 209 15.91 -19.60 -3.62
N ASP A 210 15.73 -18.30 -3.35
CA ASP A 210 16.06 -17.64 -2.08
C ASP A 210 14.86 -17.46 -1.12
N TYR A 211 13.85 -18.34 -1.22
CA TYR A 211 12.58 -18.29 -0.46
C TYR A 211 11.74 -17.02 -0.72
N SER A 212 10.69 -16.78 0.08
CA SER A 212 9.73 -15.68 -0.08
C SER A 212 9.46 -14.97 1.26
N LEU A 213 8.93 -13.76 1.20
CA LEU A 213 8.42 -13.06 2.38
C LEU A 213 6.92 -13.30 2.48
N SER A 214 6.52 -14.23 3.36
CA SER A 214 5.13 -14.68 3.55
C SER A 214 4.47 -15.26 2.28
N GLY A 215 5.25 -15.89 1.40
CA GLY A 215 4.76 -16.44 0.14
C GLY A 215 4.90 -15.49 -1.06
N PHE A 216 5.24 -14.22 -0.85
CA PHE A 216 5.37 -13.21 -1.90
C PHE A 216 6.84 -12.95 -2.25
N ARG A 217 7.12 -12.61 -3.51
CA ARG A 217 8.49 -12.39 -4.01
C ARG A 217 8.71 -11.06 -4.69
N HIS A 218 7.68 -10.44 -5.23
CA HIS A 218 7.80 -9.16 -5.94
C HIS A 218 7.03 -8.06 -5.21
N PHE A 219 7.71 -6.96 -4.90
CA PHE A 219 7.18 -5.85 -4.13
C PHE A 219 7.46 -4.52 -4.82
N LYS A 220 6.59 -3.54 -4.60
CA LYS A 220 6.87 -2.13 -4.86
C LYS A 220 6.97 -1.38 -3.54
N LEU A 221 7.92 -0.47 -3.47
CA LEU A 221 8.04 0.55 -2.44
C LEU A 221 7.53 1.86 -3.04
N ARG A 222 6.30 2.24 -2.71
CA ARG A 222 5.66 3.48 -3.14
C ARG A 222 6.26 4.64 -2.35
N SER A 223 6.71 5.67 -3.05
CA SER A 223 7.41 6.81 -2.42
C SER A 223 6.49 7.74 -1.66
N VAL A 224 5.18 7.68 -1.92
CA VAL A 224 4.13 8.58 -1.41
C VAL A 224 4.46 10.07 -1.60
N ALA A 225 5.27 10.39 -2.62
CA ALA A 225 5.84 11.72 -2.80
C ALA A 225 4.79 12.80 -3.14
N ASN A 226 3.70 12.43 -3.81
CA ASN A 226 2.60 13.33 -4.18
C ASN A 226 1.51 13.44 -3.09
N ASP A 227 1.53 12.56 -2.08
CA ASP A 227 0.57 12.53 -0.98
C ASP A 227 1.18 13.04 0.33
N PRO A 228 0.99 14.34 0.67
CA PRO A 228 1.52 14.89 1.91
C PRO A 228 0.89 14.32 3.19
N SER A 229 -0.20 13.54 3.08
CA SER A 229 -0.77 12.79 4.21
C SER A 229 -0.14 11.42 4.40
N TYR A 230 0.62 10.89 3.42
CA TYR A 230 1.21 9.54 3.43
C TYR A 230 0.20 8.39 3.59
N MET A 231 -1.10 8.65 3.53
CA MET A 231 -2.15 7.74 4.03
C MET A 231 -3.19 7.34 2.99
N ARG A 232 -3.26 7.98 1.82
CA ARG A 232 -4.36 7.77 0.88
C ARG A 232 -4.41 6.36 0.32
N GLU A 233 -3.32 5.91 -0.28
CA GLU A 233 -3.21 4.54 -0.82
C GLU A 233 -3.35 3.49 0.32
N TYR A 234 -2.83 3.80 1.52
CA TYR A 234 -2.96 2.93 2.69
C TYR A 234 -4.43 2.77 3.12
N ILE A 235 -5.18 3.88 3.26
CA ILE A 235 -6.59 3.87 3.63
C ILE A 235 -7.41 3.15 2.56
N THR A 236 -7.22 3.50 1.28
CA THR A 236 -7.95 2.88 0.16
C THR A 236 -7.71 1.37 0.11
N ALA A 237 -6.46 0.91 0.22
CA ALA A 237 -6.16 -0.52 0.25
C ALA A 237 -6.86 -1.22 1.42
N ASN A 238 -6.82 -0.67 2.64
CA ASN A 238 -7.47 -1.30 3.80
C ASN A 238 -9.02 -1.27 3.69
N MET A 239 -9.61 -0.24 3.09
CA MET A 239 -11.06 -0.22 2.81
C MET A 239 -11.45 -1.28 1.78
N LEU A 240 -10.65 -1.50 0.74
CA LEU A 240 -10.88 -2.59 -0.23
C LEU A 240 -10.85 -3.98 0.43
N HIS A 241 -9.95 -4.20 1.38
CA HIS A 241 -9.95 -5.42 2.21
C HIS A 241 -11.20 -5.53 3.08
N ALA A 242 -11.69 -4.42 3.64
CA ALA A 242 -12.90 -4.39 4.44
C ALA A 242 -14.17 -4.73 3.63
N VAL A 243 -14.18 -4.45 2.33
CA VAL A 243 -15.27 -4.85 1.41
C VAL A 243 -14.96 -6.15 0.66
N ASN A 244 -14.09 -6.99 1.21
CA ASN A 244 -13.76 -8.32 0.72
C ASN A 244 -13.28 -8.37 -0.75
N GLN A 245 -12.66 -7.30 -1.26
CA GLN A 245 -12.08 -7.30 -2.60
C GLN A 245 -10.66 -7.88 -2.61
N PRO A 246 -10.32 -8.75 -3.58
CA PRO A 246 -8.95 -9.18 -3.76
C PRO A 246 -8.11 -7.98 -4.22
N THR A 247 -7.13 -7.60 -3.42
CA THR A 247 -6.18 -6.50 -3.74
C THR A 247 -4.90 -6.70 -2.94
N THR A 248 -3.82 -6.05 -3.37
CA THR A 248 -2.61 -5.93 -2.55
C THR A 248 -2.92 -5.30 -1.19
N ARG A 249 -2.13 -5.66 -0.16
CA ARG A 249 -2.09 -4.91 1.10
C ARG A 249 -1.06 -3.79 1.01
N ALA A 250 -1.24 -2.79 1.87
CA ALA A 250 -0.27 -1.73 2.07
C ALA A 250 0.22 -1.73 3.51
N SER A 251 1.53 -1.58 3.72
CA SER A 251 2.12 -1.35 5.04
C SER A 251 3.33 -0.43 4.98
N TYR A 252 3.54 0.36 6.01
CA TYR A 252 4.69 1.26 6.08
C TYR A 252 6.00 0.52 6.34
N VAL A 253 7.05 0.93 5.64
CA VAL A 253 8.42 0.46 5.87
C VAL A 253 9.40 1.64 5.85
N ARG A 254 10.46 1.54 6.66
CA ARG A 254 11.62 2.43 6.59
C ARG A 254 12.62 1.82 5.60
N LEU A 255 13.13 2.63 4.67
CA LEU A 255 14.10 2.18 3.69
C LEU A 255 15.48 2.74 3.98
N PHE A 256 16.47 1.86 3.97
CA PHE A 256 17.90 2.18 3.98
C PHE A 256 18.55 1.59 2.74
N MET A 257 19.44 2.35 2.11
CA MET A 257 20.32 1.89 1.04
C MET A 257 21.76 2.04 1.48
N ASN A 258 22.45 0.92 1.60
CA ASN A 258 23.66 0.80 2.40
C ASN A 258 23.38 1.47 3.76
N GLU A 259 24.31 2.27 4.27
CA GLU A 259 24.15 2.95 5.55
C GLU A 259 23.33 4.25 5.45
N GLN A 260 22.77 4.57 4.28
CA GLN A 260 22.01 5.82 4.09
C GLN A 260 20.50 5.62 4.29
N PRO A 261 19.86 6.42 5.17
CA PRO A 261 18.40 6.43 5.28
C PRO A 261 17.77 7.08 4.04
N ILE A 262 16.82 6.39 3.42
CA ILE A 262 16.12 6.87 2.23
C ILE A 262 14.74 7.43 2.59
N GLY A 263 14.04 6.82 3.55
CA GLY A 263 12.79 7.37 4.07
C GLY A 263 11.68 6.37 4.36
N LEU A 264 10.48 6.90 4.53
CA LEU A 264 9.25 6.14 4.79
C LEU A 264 8.54 5.81 3.47
N TYR A 265 8.22 4.54 3.24
CA TYR A 265 7.56 4.05 2.03
C TYR A 265 6.33 3.22 2.38
N LEU A 266 5.39 3.12 1.45
CA LEU A 266 4.40 2.03 1.49
C LEU A 266 4.95 0.83 0.72
N LEU A 267 5.01 -0.31 1.38
CA LEU A 267 5.24 -1.60 0.74
C LEU A 267 3.91 -2.17 0.27
N VAL A 268 3.87 -2.55 -1.01
CA VAL A 268 2.76 -3.26 -1.64
C VAL A 268 3.31 -4.44 -2.46
N GLU A 269 2.51 -5.47 -2.64
CA GLU A 269 2.87 -6.64 -3.45
C GLU A 269 2.54 -6.40 -4.92
N LYS A 270 3.36 -6.92 -5.83
CA LYS A 270 3.00 -6.95 -7.26
C LYS A 270 2.06 -8.13 -7.51
N TYR A 271 1.05 -7.94 -8.36
CA TYR A 271 0.26 -9.04 -8.88
C TYR A 271 1.09 -9.88 -9.85
N ASP A 272 1.52 -11.04 -9.37
CA ASP A 272 2.24 -12.05 -10.13
C ASP A 272 1.69 -13.43 -9.75
N SER A 273 2.24 -14.49 -10.36
CA SER A 273 1.89 -15.88 -10.02
C SER A 273 1.98 -16.22 -8.52
N THR A 274 2.89 -15.62 -7.75
CA THR A 274 2.97 -15.85 -6.29
C THR A 274 1.84 -15.15 -5.55
N TRP A 275 1.49 -13.93 -5.94
CA TRP A 275 0.35 -13.22 -5.40
C TRP A 275 -0.96 -13.95 -5.73
N LEU A 276 -1.14 -14.37 -6.98
CA LEU A 276 -2.33 -15.11 -7.41
C LEU A 276 -2.50 -16.42 -6.62
N ALA A 277 -1.41 -17.16 -6.40
CA ALA A 277 -1.46 -18.34 -5.56
C ALA A 277 -1.79 -18.02 -4.10
N ASN A 278 -1.20 -16.96 -3.52
CA ASN A 278 -1.52 -16.58 -2.14
C ASN A 278 -2.94 -16.03 -1.98
N GLU A 279 -3.55 -15.49 -3.03
CA GLU A 279 -4.87 -14.88 -2.98
C GLU A 279 -6.00 -15.87 -3.33
N PHE A 280 -5.78 -16.78 -4.28
CA PHE A 280 -6.82 -17.63 -4.86
C PHE A 280 -6.61 -19.14 -4.69
N ASP A 281 -5.43 -19.63 -4.25
CA ASP A 281 -5.24 -21.07 -3.98
C ASP A 281 -6.06 -21.51 -2.76
N SER A 282 -7.26 -22.01 -3.02
CA SER A 282 -8.16 -22.48 -1.97
C SER A 282 -7.63 -23.73 -1.26
N LYS A 283 -6.85 -24.56 -1.94
CA LYS A 283 -6.36 -25.86 -1.46
C LYS A 283 -5.04 -25.76 -0.72
N ARG A 284 -4.22 -24.74 -1.01
CA ARG A 284 -2.93 -24.45 -0.38
C ARG A 284 -1.95 -25.63 -0.40
N ASN A 285 -2.03 -26.47 -1.44
CA ASN A 285 -1.21 -27.68 -1.56
C ASN A 285 0.00 -27.51 -2.49
N GLY A 286 0.25 -26.27 -2.95
CA GLY A 286 1.38 -25.94 -3.84
C GLY A 286 1.16 -26.33 -5.30
N GLN A 287 -0.04 -26.77 -5.68
CA GLN A 287 -0.38 -27.16 -7.06
C GLN A 287 -1.25 -26.12 -7.77
N TYR A 288 -1.40 -24.91 -7.21
CA TYR A 288 -2.16 -23.85 -7.85
C TYR A 288 -1.58 -23.53 -9.22
N LYS A 289 -2.45 -23.58 -10.22
CA LYS A 289 -2.13 -23.26 -11.60
C LYS A 289 -2.83 -21.97 -11.93
N ASN A 290 -2.13 -20.84 -11.87
CA ASN A 290 -2.74 -19.54 -12.12
C ASN A 290 -3.29 -19.45 -13.56
N GLY A 291 -4.37 -18.69 -13.74
CA GLY A 291 -4.88 -18.33 -15.06
C GLY A 291 -4.16 -17.12 -15.65
N ILE A 292 -4.65 -16.66 -16.80
CA ILE A 292 -4.12 -15.48 -17.48
C ILE A 292 -4.56 -14.20 -16.75
N THR A 293 -3.66 -13.22 -16.67
CA THR A 293 -3.94 -11.91 -16.08
C THR A 293 -3.60 -10.82 -17.07
N TYR A 294 -4.58 -9.95 -17.34
CA TYR A 294 -4.40 -8.76 -18.16
C TYR A 294 -4.29 -7.52 -17.26
N GLU A 295 -3.38 -6.60 -17.55
CA GLU A 295 -3.30 -5.27 -16.94
C GLU A 295 -3.87 -4.25 -17.92
N GLY A 296 -4.71 -3.33 -17.43
CA GLY A 296 -5.33 -2.29 -18.24
C GLY A 296 -4.68 -0.92 -18.02
N HIS A 297 -4.35 -0.25 -19.13
CA HIS A 297 -3.79 1.10 -19.15
C HIS A 297 -4.68 2.12 -19.89
N GLY A 298 -4.56 3.38 -19.50
CA GLY A 298 -5.45 4.47 -19.92
C GLY A 298 -5.23 5.05 -21.32
N GLY A 299 -5.14 4.18 -22.33
CA GLY A 299 -4.74 4.48 -23.72
C GLY A 299 -5.01 5.87 -24.29
N ARG A 300 -4.10 6.36 -25.14
CA ARG A 300 -4.15 7.68 -25.79
C ARG A 300 -5.42 7.99 -26.58
N THR A 301 -6.07 6.98 -27.14
CA THR A 301 -7.23 7.12 -28.03
C THR A 301 -8.35 6.20 -27.56
N GLU A 302 -9.57 6.49 -28.02
CA GLU A 302 -10.69 5.58 -27.80
C GLU A 302 -10.45 4.18 -28.40
N HIS A 303 -9.64 4.10 -29.45
CA HIS A 303 -9.36 2.85 -30.14
C HIS A 303 -8.37 1.95 -29.38
N ASN A 304 -7.41 2.51 -28.64
CA ASN A 304 -6.40 1.70 -27.94
C ASN A 304 -6.64 1.56 -26.43
N ARG A 305 -7.41 2.43 -25.77
CA ARG A 305 -7.65 2.33 -24.31
C ARG A 305 -8.18 0.96 -23.85
N ALA A 306 -7.83 0.60 -22.61
CA ALA A 306 -8.27 -0.63 -21.95
C ALA A 306 -9.70 -0.52 -21.40
N ASP A 307 -10.67 -0.24 -22.27
CA ASP A 307 -12.07 0.06 -21.91
C ASP A 307 -13.03 -1.14 -22.01
N PHE A 308 -12.53 -2.31 -22.41
CA PHE A 308 -13.31 -3.51 -22.75
C PHE A 308 -14.24 -3.36 -23.97
N SER A 309 -13.96 -2.42 -24.88
CA SER A 309 -14.60 -2.41 -26.18
C SER A 309 -14.21 -3.65 -26.99
N PHE A 310 -15.17 -4.23 -27.70
CA PHE A 310 -14.89 -5.32 -28.64
C PHE A 310 -14.25 -4.74 -29.90
N LYS A 311 -13.02 -5.16 -30.20
CA LYS A 311 -12.21 -4.62 -31.32
C LYS A 311 -12.11 -5.56 -32.53
N GLY A 312 -12.76 -6.72 -32.48
CA GLY A 312 -12.70 -7.74 -33.53
C GLY A 312 -12.37 -9.12 -32.96
N ASP A 313 -12.49 -10.14 -33.81
CA ASP A 313 -12.29 -11.55 -33.42
C ASP A 313 -10.83 -11.99 -33.39
N ASP A 314 -9.93 -11.17 -33.96
CA ASP A 314 -8.50 -11.44 -33.99
C ASP A 314 -7.82 -10.95 -32.70
N PRO A 315 -7.21 -11.86 -31.90
CA PRO A 315 -6.51 -11.47 -30.66
C PRO A 315 -5.39 -10.46 -30.88
N ARG A 316 -4.80 -10.40 -32.09
CA ARG A 316 -3.71 -9.46 -32.41
C ARG A 316 -4.15 -8.00 -32.31
N VAL A 317 -5.44 -7.70 -32.45
CA VAL A 317 -5.96 -6.33 -32.28
C VAL A 317 -5.74 -5.82 -30.85
N PHE A 318 -5.68 -6.71 -29.87
CA PHE A 318 -5.38 -6.34 -28.48
C PHE A 318 -3.89 -6.14 -28.21
N GLU A 319 -2.99 -6.61 -29.08
CA GLU A 319 -1.55 -6.32 -28.99
C GLU A 319 -1.25 -4.84 -29.27
N GLU A 320 -2.10 -4.17 -30.05
CA GLU A 320 -2.05 -2.73 -30.32
C GLU A 320 -2.89 -1.90 -29.34
N SER A 321 -3.54 -2.56 -28.38
CA SER A 321 -4.30 -1.91 -27.33
C SER A 321 -3.46 -1.64 -26.09
N SER A 322 -4.03 -0.92 -25.13
CA SER A 322 -3.44 -0.62 -23.83
C SER A 322 -3.68 -1.74 -22.80
N PHE A 323 -3.97 -2.96 -23.25
CA PHE A 323 -3.93 -4.15 -22.41
C PHE A 323 -2.56 -4.83 -22.51
N GLU A 324 -1.97 -5.21 -21.37
CA GLU A 324 -0.76 -6.03 -21.29
C GLU A 324 -1.08 -7.39 -20.67
N ILE A 325 -0.42 -8.46 -21.13
CA ILE A 325 -0.45 -9.75 -20.43
C ILE A 325 0.54 -9.71 -19.25
N ALA A 326 0.06 -9.26 -18.10
CA ALA A 326 0.87 -9.12 -16.89
C ALA A 326 1.36 -10.45 -16.31
N GLU A 327 0.55 -11.51 -16.39
CA GLU A 327 0.94 -12.86 -16.00
C GLU A 327 0.32 -13.88 -16.95
N GLY A 328 1.14 -14.81 -17.43
CA GLY A 328 0.70 -15.86 -18.33
C GLY A 328 0.00 -17.00 -17.57
N PRO A 329 -0.95 -17.71 -18.19
CA PRO A 329 -1.58 -18.83 -17.52
C PRO A 329 -0.57 -19.99 -17.38
N LYS A 330 -0.74 -20.79 -16.33
CA LYS A 330 0.07 -21.99 -16.12
C LYS A 330 -0.24 -23.10 -17.13
N ASP A 331 -1.52 -23.22 -17.50
CA ASP A 331 -2.01 -24.11 -18.56
C ASP A 331 -2.78 -23.26 -19.59
N GLY A 332 -2.59 -23.53 -20.89
CA GLY A 332 -3.28 -22.80 -21.97
C GLY A 332 -2.37 -21.83 -22.73
N LYS A 333 -2.98 -20.94 -23.53
CA LYS A 333 -2.25 -19.99 -24.37
C LYS A 333 -2.04 -18.65 -23.67
N LYS A 334 -0.84 -18.09 -23.80
CA LYS A 334 -0.51 -16.73 -23.38
C LYS A 334 -0.83 -15.76 -24.53
N ASP A 335 -2.11 -15.50 -24.75
CA ASP A 335 -2.61 -14.57 -25.77
C ASP A 335 -3.85 -13.80 -25.28
N PHE A 336 -4.44 -12.96 -26.15
CA PHE A 336 -5.62 -12.16 -25.83
C PHE A 336 -6.96 -12.87 -26.14
N GLY A 337 -6.96 -14.18 -26.44
CA GLY A 337 -8.18 -14.90 -26.87
C GLY A 337 -9.31 -14.85 -25.83
N GLU A 338 -9.00 -15.07 -24.55
CA GLU A 338 -10.00 -14.97 -23.46
C GLU A 338 -10.56 -13.53 -23.34
N LEU A 339 -9.75 -12.51 -23.60
CA LEU A 339 -10.17 -11.11 -23.60
C LEU A 339 -11.06 -10.76 -24.81
N VAL A 340 -10.74 -11.30 -26.00
CA VAL A 340 -11.59 -11.16 -27.20
C VAL A 340 -12.99 -11.72 -26.91
N GLU A 341 -13.07 -12.94 -26.40
CA GLU A 341 -14.35 -13.58 -26.09
C GLU A 341 -15.13 -12.82 -25.02
N PHE A 342 -14.44 -12.28 -24.02
CA PHE A 342 -15.08 -11.47 -22.98
C PHE A 342 -15.62 -10.14 -23.52
N THR A 343 -14.84 -9.41 -24.30
CA THR A 343 -15.29 -8.15 -24.89
C THR A 343 -16.40 -8.36 -25.92
N ARG A 344 -16.37 -9.46 -26.69
CA ARG A 344 -17.47 -9.87 -27.57
C ARG A 344 -18.74 -10.12 -26.77
N PHE A 345 -18.62 -10.85 -25.67
CA PHE A 345 -19.73 -11.10 -24.76
C PHE A 345 -20.32 -9.81 -24.19
N ILE A 346 -19.49 -8.85 -23.73
CA ILE A 346 -19.94 -7.54 -23.23
C ILE A 346 -20.75 -6.81 -24.30
N ARG A 347 -20.22 -6.72 -25.53
CA ARG A 347 -20.91 -6.11 -26.68
C ARG A 347 -22.26 -6.77 -26.93
N ASP A 348 -22.31 -8.10 -26.96
CA ASP A 348 -23.54 -8.84 -27.27
C ASP A 348 -24.60 -8.65 -26.18
N GLN A 349 -24.18 -8.69 -24.90
CA GLN A 349 -25.07 -8.38 -23.78
C GLN A 349 -25.61 -6.96 -23.86
N HIS A 350 -24.77 -5.99 -24.20
CA HIS A 350 -25.18 -4.60 -24.36
C HIS A 350 -26.29 -4.43 -25.41
N TYR A 351 -26.25 -5.18 -26.52
CA TYR A 351 -27.33 -5.20 -27.52
C TYR A 351 -28.56 -5.98 -27.07
N LEU A 352 -28.37 -7.20 -26.56
CA LEU A 352 -29.46 -8.09 -26.16
C LEU A 352 -30.33 -7.48 -25.07
N GLN A 353 -29.71 -6.80 -24.10
CA GLN A 353 -30.43 -6.19 -22.98
C GLN A 353 -31.20 -4.93 -23.37
N ARG A 354 -30.89 -4.28 -24.50
CA ARG A 354 -31.73 -3.21 -25.08
C ARG A 354 -32.81 -3.72 -26.03
N SER A 355 -32.69 -4.96 -26.49
CA SER A 355 -33.66 -5.54 -27.42
C SER A 355 -35.02 -5.84 -26.76
N THR A 356 -36.03 -6.15 -27.57
CA THR A 356 -37.35 -6.61 -27.11
C THR A 356 -37.35 -8.09 -26.68
N ASN A 357 -36.20 -8.78 -26.74
CA ASN A 357 -36.09 -10.20 -26.40
C ASN A 357 -36.15 -10.43 -24.86
N SER A 358 -37.34 -10.78 -24.37
CA SER A 358 -37.59 -11.04 -22.95
C SER A 358 -36.81 -12.22 -22.39
N VAL A 359 -36.58 -13.27 -23.19
CA VAL A 359 -35.80 -14.46 -22.78
C VAL A 359 -34.34 -14.08 -22.57
N ALA A 360 -33.74 -13.30 -23.48
CA ALA A 360 -32.36 -12.84 -23.34
C ALA A 360 -32.18 -11.98 -22.08
N LYS A 361 -33.12 -11.08 -21.80
CA LYS A 361 -33.15 -10.27 -20.57
C LYS A 361 -33.25 -11.14 -19.32
N ALA A 362 -34.16 -12.12 -19.30
CA ALA A 362 -34.34 -13.02 -18.17
C ALA A 362 -33.09 -13.89 -17.89
N ARG A 363 -32.31 -14.23 -18.91
CA ARG A 363 -31.09 -15.03 -18.78
C ARG A 363 -29.82 -14.21 -18.54
N ALA A 364 -29.88 -12.88 -18.63
CA ALA A 364 -28.71 -12.02 -18.56
C ALA A 364 -27.86 -12.29 -17.32
N ARG A 365 -28.48 -12.38 -16.12
CA ARG A 365 -27.75 -12.64 -14.87
C ARG A 365 -26.94 -13.93 -14.92
N TYR A 366 -27.57 -15.01 -15.34
CA TYR A 366 -26.92 -16.31 -15.47
C TYR A 366 -25.71 -16.25 -16.42
N GLU A 367 -25.83 -15.56 -17.55
CA GLU A 367 -24.75 -15.43 -18.52
C GLU A 367 -23.58 -14.56 -18.01
N TRP A 368 -23.87 -13.49 -17.26
CA TRP A 368 -22.86 -12.64 -16.61
C TRP A 368 -22.13 -13.39 -15.50
N GLU A 369 -22.86 -13.99 -14.58
CA GLU A 369 -22.30 -14.71 -13.42
C GLU A 369 -21.50 -15.94 -13.83
N LYS A 370 -21.71 -16.49 -15.03
CA LYS A 370 -20.86 -17.55 -15.59
C LYS A 370 -19.47 -17.04 -15.99
N ARG A 371 -19.32 -15.76 -16.30
CA ARG A 371 -18.12 -15.19 -16.95
C ARG A 371 -17.37 -14.20 -16.07
N LEU A 372 -18.03 -13.50 -15.16
CA LEU A 372 -17.46 -12.46 -14.32
C LEU A 372 -17.89 -12.67 -12.86
N ASP A 373 -17.00 -12.35 -11.93
CA ASP A 373 -17.36 -12.03 -10.55
C ASP A 373 -18.05 -10.65 -10.50
N VAL A 374 -19.36 -10.66 -10.81
CA VAL A 374 -20.16 -9.42 -10.97
C VAL A 374 -20.21 -8.62 -9.68
N GLU A 375 -20.40 -9.29 -8.54
CA GLU A 375 -20.48 -8.63 -7.24
C GLU A 375 -19.14 -7.95 -6.89
N GLY A 376 -18.01 -8.65 -7.10
CA GLY A 376 -16.68 -8.06 -6.94
C GLY A 376 -16.47 -6.84 -7.84
N PHE A 377 -16.83 -6.94 -9.12
CA PHE A 377 -16.73 -5.81 -10.05
C PHE A 377 -17.56 -4.60 -9.60
N LEU A 378 -18.84 -4.80 -9.26
CA LEU A 378 -19.72 -3.71 -8.82
C LEU A 378 -19.26 -3.09 -7.48
N THR A 379 -18.71 -3.90 -6.57
CA THR A 379 -18.11 -3.40 -5.33
C THR A 379 -16.93 -2.48 -5.62
N ASN A 380 -16.06 -2.85 -6.56
CA ASN A 380 -14.95 -1.98 -6.97
C ASN A 380 -15.45 -0.68 -7.62
N MET A 381 -16.52 -0.73 -8.43
CA MET A 381 -17.13 0.48 -8.99
C MET A 381 -17.73 1.39 -7.91
N ALA A 382 -18.33 0.82 -6.86
CA ALA A 382 -18.77 1.57 -5.69
C ALA A 382 -17.59 2.25 -4.97
N MET A 383 -16.47 1.54 -4.84
CA MET A 383 -15.24 2.06 -4.23
C MET A 383 -14.59 3.17 -5.07
N GLU A 384 -14.47 3.00 -6.40
CA GLU A 384 -13.97 4.07 -7.29
C GLU A 384 -14.81 5.33 -7.13
N PHE A 385 -16.14 5.19 -7.14
CA PHE A 385 -17.07 6.30 -6.96
C PHE A 385 -16.91 6.98 -5.60
N LEU A 386 -16.93 6.24 -4.50
CA LEU A 386 -16.91 6.80 -3.14
C LEU A 386 -15.55 7.37 -2.75
N LEU A 387 -14.45 6.78 -3.24
CA LEU A 387 -13.10 7.24 -2.93
C LEU A 387 -12.55 8.22 -3.96
N GLY A 388 -13.28 8.46 -5.05
CA GLY A 388 -12.90 9.39 -6.11
C GLY A 388 -11.63 8.92 -6.81
N PHE A 389 -11.63 7.68 -7.30
CA PHE A 389 -10.44 7.10 -7.91
C PHE A 389 -10.24 7.64 -9.33
N ALA A 390 -9.54 8.79 -9.39
CA ALA A 390 -9.43 9.61 -10.59
C ALA A 390 -8.60 8.98 -11.72
N ASP A 391 -7.72 8.03 -11.40
CA ASP A 391 -6.92 7.30 -12.39
C ASP A 391 -7.35 5.81 -12.48
N GLY A 392 -8.55 5.49 -11.99
CA GLY A 392 -9.13 4.15 -12.05
C GLY A 392 -9.79 3.83 -13.38
N TYR A 393 -10.56 2.74 -13.41
CA TYR A 393 -11.20 2.26 -14.63
C TYR A 393 -12.26 3.23 -15.16
N THR A 394 -13.10 3.78 -14.28
CA THR A 394 -14.23 4.64 -14.69
C THR A 394 -13.79 6.01 -15.21
N GLU A 395 -12.66 6.52 -14.75
CA GLU A 395 -12.14 7.83 -15.17
C GLU A 395 -11.13 7.71 -16.30
N ASN A 396 -10.12 6.85 -16.15
CA ASN A 396 -9.00 6.75 -17.09
C ASN A 396 -8.86 5.39 -17.76
N THR A 397 -9.73 4.40 -17.50
CA THR A 397 -9.56 3.03 -18.04
C THR A 397 -8.19 2.45 -17.73
N ASN A 398 -7.66 2.79 -16.54
CA ASN A 398 -6.30 2.51 -16.10
C ASN A 398 -6.31 1.83 -14.73
N ASN A 399 -5.13 1.37 -14.29
CA ASN A 399 -4.86 0.91 -12.93
C ASN A 399 -5.81 -0.20 -12.46
N PHE A 400 -6.00 -1.20 -13.32
CA PHE A 400 -6.70 -2.43 -12.95
C PHE A 400 -6.09 -3.64 -13.62
N TYR A 401 -6.39 -4.80 -13.06
CA TYR A 401 -6.09 -6.11 -13.63
C TYR A 401 -7.40 -6.87 -13.82
N LEU A 402 -7.42 -7.70 -14.86
CA LEU A 402 -8.49 -8.66 -15.13
C LEU A 402 -7.89 -10.06 -15.08
N TYR A 403 -8.17 -10.79 -14.00
CA TYR A 403 -7.67 -12.14 -13.77
C TYR A 403 -8.71 -13.19 -14.18
N LYS A 404 -8.35 -14.13 -15.04
CA LYS A 404 -9.18 -15.30 -15.34
C LYS A 404 -8.93 -16.38 -14.29
N ASP A 405 -9.76 -16.46 -13.26
CA ASP A 405 -9.62 -17.47 -12.21
C ASP A 405 -9.92 -18.88 -12.77
N PRO A 406 -8.93 -19.79 -12.78
CA PRO A 406 -9.08 -21.12 -13.34
C PRO A 406 -9.89 -22.08 -12.45
N GLU A 407 -10.01 -21.81 -11.13
CA GLU A 407 -10.83 -22.66 -10.26
C GLU A 407 -12.32 -22.38 -10.45
N ARG A 408 -12.68 -21.11 -10.65
CA ARG A 408 -14.06 -20.66 -10.84
C ARG A 408 -14.49 -20.53 -12.29
N GLY A 409 -13.54 -20.43 -13.22
CA GLY A 409 -13.79 -20.19 -14.64
C GLY A 409 -14.28 -18.77 -14.96
N LYS A 410 -14.16 -17.82 -14.02
CA LYS A 410 -14.67 -16.45 -14.13
C LYS A 410 -13.53 -15.43 -14.17
N PHE A 411 -13.78 -14.30 -14.80
CA PHE A 411 -12.95 -13.13 -14.64
C PHE A 411 -13.18 -12.47 -13.28
N VAL A 412 -12.11 -11.93 -12.70
CA VAL A 412 -12.09 -11.18 -11.45
C VAL A 412 -11.40 -9.85 -11.73
N TYR A 413 -12.09 -8.75 -11.42
CA TYR A 413 -11.52 -7.41 -11.51
C TYR A 413 -10.72 -7.12 -10.24
N ILE A 414 -9.49 -6.65 -10.40
CA ILE A 414 -8.56 -6.37 -9.30
C ILE A 414 -8.04 -4.94 -9.49
N PRO A 415 -8.37 -3.99 -8.61
CA PRO A 415 -7.89 -2.63 -8.77
C PRO A 415 -6.37 -2.54 -8.46
N TRP A 416 -5.71 -1.46 -8.87
CA TRP A 416 -4.30 -1.19 -8.62
C TRP A 416 -4.02 0.32 -8.44
N ASP A 417 -2.84 0.69 -7.93
CA ASP A 417 -2.31 2.09 -7.91
C ASP A 417 -3.26 3.19 -7.38
N TYR A 418 -3.62 3.15 -6.09
CA TYR A 418 -4.65 4.04 -5.51
C TYR A 418 -4.14 5.39 -5.02
N ASP A 419 -3.02 5.89 -5.53
CA ASP A 419 -2.40 7.14 -5.05
C ASP A 419 -3.25 8.39 -5.39
N TYR A 420 -4.03 8.32 -6.47
CA TYR A 420 -5.01 9.32 -6.88
C TYR A 420 -6.43 9.03 -6.40
N THR A 421 -6.54 8.87 -5.08
CA THR A 421 -7.82 8.76 -4.35
C THR A 421 -7.89 9.83 -3.26
N LEU A 422 -9.08 10.04 -2.69
CA LEU A 422 -9.29 10.87 -1.49
C LEU A 422 -8.80 12.32 -1.67
N GLY A 423 -9.13 12.91 -2.82
CA GLY A 423 -8.91 14.32 -3.11
C GLY A 423 -7.44 14.70 -3.33
N ASN A 424 -6.66 13.87 -4.02
CA ASN A 424 -5.28 14.16 -4.39
C ASN A 424 -5.07 13.94 -5.89
N GLY A 425 -4.48 14.93 -6.57
CA GLY A 425 -4.02 14.79 -7.94
C GLY A 425 -4.37 15.97 -8.85
N PRO A 426 -3.92 15.94 -10.11
CA PRO A 426 -4.15 16.99 -11.10
C PRO A 426 -5.59 16.97 -11.68
N PHE A 427 -6.60 16.69 -10.87
CA PHE A 427 -7.98 16.40 -11.31
C PHE A 427 -8.99 17.40 -10.76
N ASP A 428 -10.07 17.62 -11.50
CA ASP A 428 -11.21 18.39 -11.04
C ASP A 428 -11.85 17.72 -9.81
N MET A 429 -11.65 18.35 -8.65
CA MET A 429 -12.15 17.85 -7.38
C MET A 429 -13.67 17.86 -7.30
N ASP A 430 -14.36 18.78 -7.97
CA ASP A 430 -15.83 18.82 -7.95
C ASP A 430 -16.41 17.68 -8.79
N ALA A 431 -15.76 17.32 -9.91
CA ALA A 431 -16.09 16.13 -10.68
C ALA A 431 -15.90 14.85 -9.85
N MET A 432 -14.85 14.76 -9.04
CA MET A 432 -14.62 13.60 -8.15
C MET A 432 -15.60 13.54 -6.98
N LEU A 433 -16.05 14.70 -6.50
CA LEU A 433 -16.95 14.83 -5.37
C LEU A 433 -18.43 14.68 -5.73
N VAL A 434 -18.79 14.45 -6.99
CA VAL A 434 -20.19 14.27 -7.39
C VAL A 434 -20.90 13.26 -6.49
N GLY A 435 -22.13 13.60 -6.11
CA GLY A 435 -22.95 12.76 -5.25
C GLY A 435 -23.58 11.59 -5.99
N ASP A 436 -23.84 11.73 -7.29
CA ASP A 436 -24.53 10.74 -8.12
C ASP A 436 -23.52 9.86 -8.86
N TYR A 437 -23.54 8.55 -8.62
CA TYR A 437 -22.60 7.60 -9.24
C TYR A 437 -22.78 7.51 -10.76
N MET A 438 -23.97 7.83 -11.28
CA MET A 438 -24.22 7.87 -12.73
C MET A 438 -23.54 9.06 -13.42
N LYS A 439 -23.14 10.08 -12.64
CA LYS A 439 -22.38 11.25 -13.11
C LYS A 439 -20.88 11.15 -12.83
N PHE A 440 -20.45 10.07 -12.19
CA PHE A 440 -19.04 9.85 -11.87
C PHE A 440 -18.32 9.23 -13.06
N GLY A 441 -17.32 9.95 -13.57
CA GLY A 441 -16.55 9.56 -14.74
C GLY A 441 -17.39 9.04 -15.89
N ARG A 442 -16.97 7.89 -16.41
CA ARG A 442 -17.62 7.18 -17.52
C ARG A 442 -18.41 5.97 -17.04
N MET A 443 -18.87 5.98 -15.78
CA MET A 443 -19.66 4.89 -15.18
C MET A 443 -20.85 4.46 -16.06
N SER A 444 -21.55 5.41 -16.69
CA SER A 444 -22.72 5.12 -17.52
C SER A 444 -22.41 4.81 -18.99
N SER A 445 -21.15 4.97 -19.44
CA SER A 445 -20.81 4.93 -20.86
C SER A 445 -19.72 3.92 -21.24
N LEU A 446 -18.90 3.43 -20.31
CA LEU A 446 -17.91 2.40 -20.63
C LEU A 446 -18.60 1.07 -21.03
N PRO A 447 -18.03 0.30 -21.98
CA PRO A 447 -18.62 -0.94 -22.46
C PRO A 447 -19.09 -1.89 -21.37
N LEU A 448 -18.23 -2.19 -20.38
CA LEU A 448 -18.56 -3.14 -19.31
C LEU A 448 -19.62 -2.60 -18.35
N THR A 449 -19.46 -1.38 -17.83
CA THR A 449 -20.41 -0.81 -16.86
C THR A 449 -21.77 -0.53 -17.49
N SER A 450 -21.79 0.04 -18.70
CA SER A 450 -23.05 0.32 -19.41
C SER A 450 -23.81 -0.96 -19.80
N ALA A 451 -23.10 -2.08 -20.04
CA ALA A 451 -23.73 -3.37 -20.28
C ALA A 451 -24.28 -3.99 -18.99
N ILE A 452 -23.50 -4.02 -17.91
CA ILE A 452 -23.92 -4.60 -16.63
C ILE A 452 -25.07 -3.82 -15.99
N LEU A 453 -25.03 -2.49 -16.00
CA LEU A 453 -26.01 -1.63 -15.33
C LEU A 453 -27.37 -1.57 -16.05
N GLN A 454 -27.52 -2.25 -17.19
CA GLN A 454 -28.83 -2.47 -17.81
C GLN A 454 -29.63 -3.58 -17.12
N VAL A 455 -28.97 -4.48 -16.39
CA VAL A 455 -29.62 -5.48 -15.54
C VAL A 455 -30.11 -4.78 -14.26
N PRO A 456 -31.43 -4.67 -14.02
CA PRO A 456 -31.96 -3.92 -12.88
C PRO A 456 -31.42 -4.39 -11.53
N GLU A 457 -31.25 -5.71 -11.36
CA GLU A 457 -30.73 -6.30 -10.12
C GLU A 457 -29.27 -5.93 -9.85
N TYR A 458 -28.46 -5.75 -10.90
CA TYR A 458 -27.08 -5.30 -10.75
C TYR A 458 -26.99 -3.81 -10.41
N ARG A 459 -27.95 -2.99 -10.89
CA ARG A 459 -28.07 -1.60 -10.44
C ARG A 459 -28.43 -1.53 -8.96
N GLN A 460 -29.42 -2.31 -8.54
CA GLN A 460 -29.82 -2.40 -7.13
C GLN A 460 -28.67 -2.90 -6.25
N LEU A 461 -27.90 -3.88 -6.72
CA LEU A 461 -26.73 -4.38 -6.01
C LEU A 461 -25.63 -3.30 -5.87
N LEU A 462 -25.33 -2.56 -6.94
CA LEU A 462 -24.39 -1.44 -6.88
C LEU A 462 -24.85 -0.37 -5.90
N GLU A 463 -26.10 0.08 -5.99
CA GLU A 463 -26.68 1.07 -5.08
C GLU A 463 -26.65 0.60 -3.63
N HIS A 464 -26.95 -0.68 -3.39
CA HIS A 464 -26.88 -1.30 -2.07
C HIS A 464 -25.43 -1.32 -1.53
N HIS A 465 -24.45 -1.70 -2.34
CA HIS A 465 -23.05 -1.71 -1.93
C HIS A 465 -22.53 -0.31 -1.64
N ILE A 466 -22.88 0.66 -2.49
CA ILE A 466 -22.54 2.06 -2.23
C ILE A 466 -23.09 2.52 -0.87
N ASP A 467 -24.34 2.17 -0.55
CA ASP A 467 -24.96 2.50 0.73
C ASP A 467 -24.31 1.79 1.93
N LEU A 468 -24.04 0.48 1.83
CA LEU A 468 -23.32 -0.27 2.86
C LEU A 468 -21.93 0.33 3.13
N ILE A 469 -21.18 0.64 2.07
CA ILE A 469 -19.84 1.23 2.18
C ILE A 469 -19.91 2.62 2.79
N ALA A 470 -20.85 3.47 2.34
CA ALA A 470 -21.01 4.82 2.87
C ALA A 470 -21.34 4.81 4.38
N ARG A 471 -22.22 3.91 4.83
CA ARG A 471 -22.63 3.81 6.24
C ARG A 471 -21.56 3.19 7.14
N ASN A 472 -20.81 2.22 6.65
CA ASN A 472 -19.85 1.47 7.48
C ASN A 472 -18.44 2.05 7.43
N LEU A 473 -17.96 2.47 6.25
CA LEU A 473 -16.57 2.89 6.05
C LEU A 473 -16.39 4.41 5.97
N LEU A 474 -17.43 5.16 5.55
CA LEU A 474 -17.36 6.63 5.44
C LEU A 474 -18.02 7.36 6.62
N ASN A 475 -18.61 6.64 7.58
CA ASN A 475 -19.17 7.24 8.78
C ASN A 475 -18.06 7.93 9.59
N THR A 476 -18.11 9.26 9.64
CA THR A 476 -17.04 10.08 10.22
C THR A 476 -16.82 9.81 11.70
N THR A 477 -17.82 9.32 12.44
CA THR A 477 -17.71 8.98 13.87
C THR A 477 -16.78 7.79 14.09
N THR A 478 -16.78 6.81 13.19
CA THR A 478 -15.90 5.63 13.26
C THR A 478 -14.63 5.80 12.43
N LEU A 479 -14.73 6.44 11.27
CA LEU A 479 -13.63 6.66 10.33
C LEU A 479 -12.56 7.62 10.87
N PHE A 480 -12.93 8.74 11.50
CA PHE A 480 -11.93 9.72 11.93
C PHE A 480 -11.01 9.19 13.03
N PRO A 481 -11.48 8.45 14.04
CA PRO A 481 -10.60 7.72 14.96
C PRO A 481 -9.61 6.79 14.25
N ILE A 482 -10.03 6.10 13.17
CA ILE A 482 -9.11 5.27 12.36
C ILE A 482 -8.02 6.14 11.74
N ILE A 483 -8.41 7.22 11.05
CA ILE A 483 -7.47 8.18 10.44
C ILE A 483 -6.50 8.75 11.50
N ASP A 484 -7.00 9.17 12.66
CA ASP A 484 -6.18 9.74 13.73
C ASP A 484 -5.18 8.71 14.28
N SER A 485 -5.60 7.46 14.46
CA SER A 485 -4.71 6.39 14.91
C SER A 485 -3.59 6.09 13.90
N ILE A 486 -3.86 6.19 12.60
CA ILE A 486 -2.85 6.01 11.55
C ILE A 486 -1.90 7.22 11.53
N ALA A 487 -2.43 8.44 11.64
CA ALA A 487 -1.65 9.66 11.68
C ALA A 487 -0.66 9.65 12.87
N GLU A 488 -1.12 9.27 14.06
CA GLU A 488 -0.28 9.10 15.25
C GLU A 488 0.74 7.96 15.11
N PHE A 489 0.38 6.90 14.37
CA PHE A 489 1.27 5.78 14.12
C PHE A 489 2.49 6.19 13.28
N ILE A 490 2.28 7.01 12.24
CA ILE A 490 3.34 7.38 11.28
C ILE A 490 3.99 8.74 11.55
N TYR A 491 3.46 9.56 12.47
CA TYR A 491 3.87 10.96 12.69
C TYR A 491 5.39 11.18 12.75
N ASP A 492 6.08 10.45 13.65
CA ASP A 492 7.52 10.61 13.84
C ASP A 492 8.32 10.21 12.59
N ASP A 493 7.81 9.24 11.83
CA ASP A 493 8.44 8.73 10.61
C ASP A 493 8.21 9.64 9.42
N VAL A 494 7.06 10.32 9.34
CA VAL A 494 6.83 11.39 8.36
C VAL A 494 7.76 12.57 8.62
N LEU A 495 7.85 13.04 9.86
CA LEU A 495 8.77 14.14 10.22
C LEU A 495 10.24 13.80 9.97
N TRP A 496 10.61 12.53 10.17
CA TRP A 496 11.94 12.03 9.81
C TRP A 496 12.14 12.01 8.30
N ASP A 497 11.21 11.41 7.54
CA ASP A 497 11.26 11.33 6.08
C ASP A 497 11.39 12.70 5.41
N GLN A 498 10.61 13.69 5.84
CA GLN A 498 10.60 15.04 5.29
C GLN A 498 11.93 15.79 5.47
N LYS A 499 12.77 15.38 6.42
CA LYS A 499 14.10 15.98 6.68
C LYS A 499 15.23 15.29 5.92
N LEU A 500 14.98 14.12 5.33
CA LEU A 500 16.02 13.37 4.65
C LEU A 500 16.38 14.03 3.31
N PRO A 501 17.67 14.01 2.93
CA PRO A 501 18.08 14.44 1.60
C PRO A 501 17.43 13.55 0.54
N ARG A 502 16.83 14.17 -0.47
CA ARG A 502 16.22 13.46 -1.60
C ARG A 502 17.30 13.06 -2.61
N ILE A 503 17.17 11.87 -3.20
CA ILE A 503 18.13 11.34 -4.18
C ILE A 503 17.95 12.08 -5.52
N GLY A 504 16.71 12.27 -5.99
CA GLY A 504 16.43 13.08 -7.17
C GLY A 504 16.67 14.57 -6.89
N LYS A 505 17.50 15.22 -7.70
CA LYS A 505 17.89 16.64 -7.54
C LYS A 505 18.03 17.33 -8.89
N GLY A 506 17.50 18.55 -9.01
CA GLY A 506 17.73 19.45 -10.15
C GLY A 506 16.46 19.85 -10.93
N PRO A 507 16.57 20.84 -11.84
CA PRO A 507 15.43 21.40 -12.56
C PRO A 507 14.74 20.39 -13.49
N SER A 508 15.42 19.34 -13.95
CA SER A 508 14.81 18.24 -14.73
C SER A 508 13.73 17.47 -13.96
N TYR A 509 13.76 17.46 -12.63
CA TYR A 509 12.75 16.79 -11.79
C TYR A 509 11.51 17.67 -11.55
N ILE A 510 11.64 18.99 -11.72
CA ILE A 510 10.54 19.97 -11.55
C ILE A 510 9.94 20.35 -12.91
N ALA A 511 10.80 20.79 -13.83
CA ALA A 511 10.42 21.22 -15.18
C ALA A 511 10.27 20.05 -16.16
N GLY A 512 11.00 18.94 -15.99
CA GLY A 512 10.86 17.77 -16.87
C GLY A 512 9.53 17.05 -16.65
N GLY A 513 9.04 16.97 -15.41
CA GLY A 513 7.69 16.49 -15.12
C GLY A 513 6.60 17.41 -15.69
N LEU A 514 6.71 18.74 -15.52
CA LEU A 514 5.78 19.70 -16.14
C LEU A 514 5.81 19.64 -17.67
N HIS A 515 7.00 19.64 -18.28
CA HIS A 515 7.16 19.60 -19.73
C HIS A 515 6.68 18.27 -20.31
N ALA A 516 7.08 17.15 -19.73
CA ALA A 516 6.63 15.85 -20.21
C ALA A 516 5.13 15.63 -19.95
N PHE A 517 4.55 16.19 -18.89
CA PHE A 517 3.10 16.15 -18.64
C PHE A 517 2.34 16.97 -19.69
N LEU A 518 2.78 18.21 -19.92
CA LEU A 518 2.17 19.14 -20.89
C LEU A 518 2.34 18.70 -22.35
N GLU A 519 3.44 18.01 -22.67
CA GLU A 519 3.71 17.50 -24.01
C GLU A 519 3.17 16.07 -24.24
N GLY A 520 2.52 15.45 -23.26
CA GLY A 520 2.05 14.06 -23.37
C GLY A 520 3.19 13.04 -23.56
N LYS A 521 4.39 13.37 -23.04
CA LYS A 521 5.61 12.55 -23.12
C LYS A 521 5.90 11.72 -21.86
N ILE A 522 5.19 11.94 -20.74
CA ILE A 522 5.34 11.13 -19.51
C ILE A 522 4.87 9.69 -19.72
N ASP A 523 3.76 9.54 -20.44
CA ASP A 523 3.25 8.26 -20.89
C ASP A 523 2.90 8.42 -22.36
N GLN A 524 3.77 7.90 -23.23
CA GLN A 524 3.52 7.98 -24.67
C GLN A 524 2.38 7.05 -25.13
N ASP A 525 1.75 6.34 -24.21
CA ASP A 525 0.74 5.35 -24.51
C ASP A 525 -0.59 5.63 -23.82
N ALA A 526 -0.65 6.53 -22.81
CA ALA A 526 -1.86 6.88 -22.07
C ALA A 526 -2.35 8.34 -22.26
N SER A 527 -3.67 8.50 -22.22
CA SER A 527 -4.36 9.80 -22.12
C SER A 527 -4.45 10.25 -20.66
N LEU A 528 -4.73 11.55 -20.47
CA LEU A 528 -5.04 12.09 -19.15
C LEU A 528 -6.46 11.67 -18.75
N PRO A 529 -6.74 11.42 -17.46
CA PRO A 529 -8.09 11.10 -17.00
C PRO A 529 -9.14 12.11 -17.45
N PHE A 530 -10.38 11.66 -17.63
CA PHE A 530 -11.50 12.49 -18.11
C PHE A 530 -11.74 13.74 -17.24
N CYS A 531 -11.54 13.61 -15.93
CA CYS A 531 -11.64 14.70 -14.95
C CYS A 531 -10.44 15.66 -14.91
N THR A 532 -9.46 15.56 -15.81
CA THR A 532 -8.26 16.42 -15.74
C THR A 532 -8.58 17.89 -16.02
N SER A 533 -8.07 18.78 -15.16
CA SER A 533 -8.22 20.23 -15.32
C SER A 533 -6.85 20.89 -15.40
N PHE A 534 -6.60 21.68 -16.46
CA PHE A 534 -5.31 22.35 -16.64
C PHE A 534 -4.93 23.24 -15.44
N SER A 535 -5.90 23.99 -14.90
CA SER A 535 -5.66 24.85 -13.75
C SER A 535 -5.33 24.06 -12.47
N VAL A 536 -5.90 22.86 -12.32
CA VAL A 536 -5.60 21.97 -11.18
C VAL A 536 -4.27 21.25 -11.40
N ALA A 537 -3.93 20.87 -12.63
CA ALA A 537 -2.64 20.29 -12.95
C ALA A 537 -1.48 21.27 -12.70
N ALA A 538 -1.64 22.55 -13.03
CA ALA A 538 -0.67 23.58 -12.69
C ALA A 538 -0.49 23.72 -11.16
N ASP A 539 -1.61 23.77 -10.42
CA ASP A 539 -1.60 23.78 -8.95
C ASP A 539 -0.91 22.54 -8.36
N PHE A 540 -1.19 21.34 -8.89
CA PHE A 540 -0.57 20.08 -8.51
C PHE A 540 0.95 20.12 -8.65
N LEU A 541 1.45 20.61 -9.78
CA LEU A 541 2.88 20.65 -10.06
C LEU A 541 3.63 21.64 -9.16
N ILE A 542 2.99 22.76 -8.82
CA ILE A 542 3.52 23.67 -7.79
C ILE A 542 3.52 22.96 -6.44
N ARG A 543 2.38 22.40 -6.04
CA ARG A 543 2.19 21.77 -4.73
C ARG A 543 3.15 20.63 -4.44
N VAL A 544 3.37 19.70 -5.37
CA VAL A 544 4.26 18.54 -5.13
C VAL A 544 5.73 18.92 -4.94
N ASN A 545 6.09 20.17 -5.28
CA ASN A 545 7.41 20.75 -5.05
C ASN A 545 7.45 21.71 -3.84
N HIS A 546 6.31 21.91 -3.16
CA HIS A 546 6.19 22.73 -1.96
C HIS A 546 5.94 21.88 -0.72
N HIS A 547 6.36 22.37 0.44
CA HIS A 547 6.03 21.73 1.71
C HIS A 547 4.55 21.96 2.04
N VAL A 548 3.82 20.88 2.23
CA VAL A 548 2.47 20.88 2.80
C VAL A 548 2.56 20.24 4.19
N ASP A 549 2.01 20.90 5.20
CA ASP A 549 1.99 20.38 6.57
C ASP A 549 1.20 19.07 6.64
N PHE A 550 1.75 18.11 7.38
CA PHE A 550 1.19 16.75 7.51
C PHE A 550 -0.22 16.77 8.10
N ARG A 551 -0.47 17.56 9.16
CA ARG A 551 -1.79 17.64 9.79
C ARG A 551 -2.78 18.38 8.90
N LEU A 552 -2.34 19.44 8.22
CA LEU A 552 -3.16 20.17 7.25
C LEU A 552 -3.62 19.25 6.11
N ALA A 553 -2.75 18.38 5.60
CA ALA A 553 -3.09 17.39 4.56
C ALA A 553 -4.10 16.33 5.02
N ILE A 554 -4.25 16.11 6.33
CA ILE A 554 -5.21 15.18 6.92
C ILE A 554 -6.54 15.89 7.21
N GLU A 555 -6.50 17.03 7.90
CA GLU A 555 -7.71 17.74 8.34
C GLU A 555 -8.41 18.47 7.18
N GLY A 556 -7.66 19.13 6.31
CA GLY A 556 -8.15 19.86 5.14
C GLY A 556 -7.97 21.37 5.19
N HIS A 557 -8.65 22.06 4.28
CA HIS A 557 -8.43 23.48 3.99
C HIS A 557 -6.98 23.80 3.60
N THR A 558 -6.42 22.96 2.72
CA THR A 558 -5.01 23.06 2.32
C THR A 558 -4.71 24.33 1.50
N GLY A 559 -5.73 24.94 0.90
CA GLY A 559 -5.61 26.07 -0.02
C GLY A 559 -5.24 25.69 -1.46
N TYR A 560 -4.96 24.42 -1.73
CA TYR A 560 -4.62 23.91 -3.06
C TYR A 560 -5.85 23.37 -3.78
N LYS A 561 -5.95 23.65 -5.08
CA LYS A 561 -7.03 23.08 -5.93
C LYS A 561 -6.86 21.58 -6.15
N SER A 562 -5.62 21.11 -6.14
CA SER A 562 -5.21 19.71 -6.40
C SER A 562 -5.10 18.85 -5.15
N LEU A 563 -5.52 19.36 -3.98
CA LEU A 563 -5.43 18.65 -2.71
C LEU A 563 -6.50 19.08 -1.72
N LEU A 564 -7.41 18.18 -1.39
CA LEU A 564 -8.27 18.29 -0.21
C LEU A 564 -7.62 17.61 0.99
N GLY A 565 -8.06 17.93 2.21
CA GLY A 565 -7.73 17.08 3.36
C GLY A 565 -8.34 15.69 3.22
N VAL A 566 -7.71 14.66 3.80
CA VAL A 566 -8.31 13.31 3.82
C VAL A 566 -9.67 13.33 4.53
N LYS A 567 -9.78 13.96 5.70
CA LYS A 567 -11.06 14.10 6.42
C LYS A 567 -12.04 15.03 5.70
N GLU A 568 -11.55 16.11 5.10
CA GLU A 568 -12.34 17.01 4.28
C GLU A 568 -13.00 16.29 3.09
N TRP A 569 -12.25 15.44 2.38
CA TRP A 569 -12.75 14.62 1.29
C TRP A 569 -13.97 13.81 1.74
N PHE A 570 -13.85 13.04 2.83
CA PHE A 570 -14.94 12.21 3.31
C PHE A 570 -16.17 13.01 3.71
N LYS A 571 -16.00 14.15 4.40
CA LYS A 571 -17.13 15.05 4.75
C LYS A 571 -17.86 15.51 3.49
N ARG A 572 -17.12 16.04 2.51
CA ARG A 572 -17.69 16.61 1.29
C ARG A 572 -18.35 15.53 0.43
N LYS A 573 -17.69 14.39 0.24
CA LYS A 573 -18.22 13.28 -0.54
C LYS A 573 -19.50 12.73 0.06
N LEU A 574 -19.52 12.51 1.38
CA LEU A 574 -20.69 12.00 2.09
C LEU A 574 -21.85 13.01 2.07
N THR A 575 -21.55 14.30 2.20
CA THR A 575 -22.54 15.37 2.07
C THR A 575 -23.18 15.36 0.68
N ASN A 576 -22.36 15.33 -0.39
CA ASN A 576 -22.87 15.30 -1.76
C ASN A 576 -23.66 14.01 -2.05
N TYR A 577 -23.16 12.87 -1.53
CA TYR A 577 -23.82 11.58 -1.61
C TYR A 577 -25.23 11.61 -1.01
N TYR A 578 -25.41 12.14 0.19
CA TYR A 578 -26.73 12.22 0.82
C TYR A 578 -27.62 13.34 0.25
N ASN A 579 -27.04 14.46 -0.20
CA ASN A 579 -27.80 15.57 -0.78
C ASN A 579 -28.36 15.25 -2.18
N ARG A 580 -27.79 14.28 -2.90
CA ARG A 580 -28.40 13.83 -4.18
C ARG A 580 -29.79 13.19 -3.97
N VAL A 581 -30.09 12.77 -2.73
CA VAL A 581 -31.27 11.95 -2.37
C VAL A 581 -32.52 12.81 -2.16
N ASP A 582 -32.51 14.09 -2.56
CA ASP A 582 -33.73 14.90 -2.71
C ASP A 582 -34.69 14.39 -3.83
N TYR A 583 -34.42 13.20 -4.38
CA TYR A 583 -35.36 12.34 -5.10
C TYR A 583 -35.36 10.91 -4.52
N MET A 584 -36.14 10.67 -3.47
CA MET A 584 -36.69 9.33 -3.19
C MET A 584 -38.18 9.44 -2.82
N PRO A 585 -39.08 8.77 -3.58
CA PRO A 585 -40.44 8.51 -3.13
C PRO A 585 -40.43 7.75 -1.81
N GLY A 586 -41.30 8.15 -0.90
CA GLY A 586 -41.21 7.85 0.53
C GLY A 586 -41.20 6.37 0.89
N VAL A 587 -40.07 5.90 1.43
CA VAL A 587 -40.02 4.90 2.53
C VAL A 587 -38.85 5.19 3.50
N LEU A 588 -37.78 5.88 3.08
CA LEU A 588 -36.57 6.05 3.92
C LEU A 588 -36.54 7.26 4.88
N ARG A 589 -37.61 8.06 4.98
CA ARG A 589 -37.62 9.24 5.88
C ARG A 589 -37.65 8.91 7.38
N GLN A 590 -37.77 7.65 7.79
CA GLN A 590 -37.90 7.28 9.21
C GLN A 590 -36.61 6.79 9.90
N LEU A 591 -35.46 6.72 9.22
CA LEU A 591 -34.23 6.18 9.83
C LEU A 591 -33.05 7.17 9.93
N ILE A 592 -33.23 8.46 9.58
CA ILE A 592 -32.15 9.47 9.62
C ILE A 592 -32.38 10.54 10.71
N HIS A 593 -33.36 10.34 11.59
CA HIS A 593 -33.49 11.14 12.83
C HIS A 593 -33.61 10.23 14.06
N ILE A 594 -32.54 9.50 14.38
CA ILE A 594 -32.19 9.06 15.74
C ILE A 594 -30.69 9.20 15.91
#